data_AF-A0A9E5MX38-F1
#
_entry.id   AF-A0A9E5MX38-F1
#
_cell.length_a   1.000
_cell.length_b   1.000
_cell.length_c   1.000
_cell.angle_alpha   90.00
_cell.angle_beta   90.00
_cell.angle_gamma   90.00
#
_symmetry.space_group_name_H-M   'P 1'
#
loop_
_entity.id
_entity.type
_entity.pdbx_description
1 polymer ?
#
loop_
_entity_poly.entity_id
_entity_poly.type
_entity_poly.pdbx_seq_one_letter_code
_entity_poly.pdbx_strand_id
1 'polypeptide(L)' 'MQDFIFAYHGGKKPETEEEGAKEMALWQAWFEEIGPNVVDPGNPVGKSYTVSSSGVVDNGGSNPLSGYTLIKADNVEAAC' A
#
# COMPACT_ATOMS: atom_id res chain seq x y z
N MET A 1 18.22 -10.04 1.42
CA MET A 1 17.06 -9.41 0.77
C MET A 1 15.81 -10.26 0.79
N GLN A 2 14.77 -9.75 1.43
CA GLN A 2 13.41 -10.28 1.52
C GLN A 2 12.44 -9.25 0.94
N ASP A 3 11.25 -9.71 0.56
CA ASP A 3 10.19 -8.81 0.13
C ASP A 3 9.36 -8.40 1.36
N PHE A 4 9.13 -7.10 1.51
CA PHE A 4 8.33 -6.50 2.57
C PHE A 4 7.14 -5.76 1.95
N ILE A 5 5.99 -5.84 2.62
CA ILE A 5 4.76 -5.21 2.17
C ILE A 5 4.44 -4.00 3.04
N PHE A 6 4.23 -2.85 2.41
CA PHE A 6 3.51 -1.75 3.03
C PHE A 6 2.02 -1.97 2.80
N ALA A 7 1.30 -2.24 3.89
CA ALA A 7 -0.14 -2.43 3.89
C ALA A 7 -0.82 -1.10 4.22
N TYR A 8 -1.46 -0.49 3.23
CA TYR A 8 -2.17 0.78 3.45
C TYR A 8 -3.59 0.49 3.94
N HIS A 9 -4.02 1.27 4.93
CA HIS A 9 -5.32 1.16 5.55
C HIS A 9 -6.01 2.52 5.57
N GLY A 10 -7.30 2.55 5.23
CA GLY A 10 -8.08 3.79 5.17
C GLY A 10 -7.69 4.67 3.97
N GLY A 11 -7.62 5.98 4.20
CA GLY A 11 -7.47 6.99 3.15
C GLY A 11 -8.82 7.53 2.69
N LYS A 12 -8.80 8.75 2.15
CA LYS A 12 -9.96 9.40 1.54
C LYS A 12 -9.67 9.69 0.08
N LYS A 13 -10.71 9.65 -0.75
CA LYS A 13 -10.61 10.19 -2.09
C LYS A 13 -10.37 11.70 -1.99
N PRO A 14 -9.41 12.28 -2.74
CA PRO A 14 -9.25 13.73 -2.80
C PRO A 14 -10.57 14.40 -3.21
N GLU A 15 -10.88 15.55 -2.60
CA GLU A 15 -12.12 16.28 -2.89
C GLU A 15 -11.97 17.15 -4.14
N THR A 16 -10.73 17.47 -4.51
CA THR A 16 -10.40 18.33 -5.66
C THR A 16 -9.26 17.74 -6.49
N GLU A 17 -9.18 18.17 -7.75
CA GLU A 17 -8.07 17.79 -8.65
C GLU A 17 -6.73 18.31 -8.15
N GLU A 18 -6.70 19.50 -7.55
CA GLU A 18 -5.48 20.11 -7.01
C GLU A 18 -4.94 19.32 -5.80
N GLU A 19 -5.81 18.94 -4.85
CA GLU A 19 -5.44 18.06 -3.73
C GLU A 19 -4.93 16.72 -4.27
N GLY A 20 -5.62 16.13 -5.25
CA GLY A 20 -5.20 14.87 -5.87
C GLY A 20 -3.82 14.97 -6.54
N ALA A 21 -3.56 16.03 -7.31
CA ALA A 21 -2.27 16.25 -7.96
C ALA A 21 -1.14 16.44 -6.95
N LYS A 22 -1.39 17.15 -5.85
CA LYS A 22 -0.43 17.35 -4.77
C LYS A 22 -0.05 16.04 -4.09
N GLU A 23 -1.05 15.22 -3.72
CA GLU A 23 -0.80 13.92 -3.09
C GLU A 23 -0.06 12.96 -4.04
N MET A 24 -0.42 12.95 -5.33
CA MET A 24 0.29 12.16 -6.34
C MET A 24 1.76 12.58 -6.51
N ALA A 25 2.06 13.89 -6.43
CA ALA A 25 3.43 14.37 -6.49
C ALA A 25 4.26 13.94 -5.27
N LEU A 26 3.68 14.01 -4.06
CA LEU A 26 4.31 13.52 -2.84
C LEU A 26 4.57 12.00 -2.93
N TRP A 27 3.61 11.25 -3.47
CA TRP A 27 3.72 9.82 -3.67
C TRP A 27 4.85 9.45 -4.64
N GLN A 28 4.96 10.19 -5.75
CA GLN A 28 6.03 10.01 -6.73
C GLN A 28 7.40 10.30 -6.12
N ALA A 29 7.56 11.43 -5.42
CA ALA A 29 8.82 11.79 -4.77
C ALA A 29 9.25 10.73 -3.74
N TRP A 30 8.31 10.20 -2.94
CA TRP A 30 8.61 9.15 -1.98
C TRP A 30 9.08 7.85 -2.64
N PHE A 31 8.48 7.45 -3.76
CA PHE A 31 8.98 6.29 -4.52
C PHE A 31 10.35 6.51 -5.14
N GLU A 32 10.66 7.73 -5.58
CA GLU A 32 11.99 8.08 -6.06
C GLU A 32 13.04 7.95 -4.94
N GLU A 33 12.69 8.30 -3.70
CA GLU A 33 13.56 8.13 -2.52
C GLU A 33 13.82 6.65 -2.19
N ILE A 34 12.81 5.78 -2.31
CA ILE A 34 12.99 4.32 -2.13
C ILE A 34 13.81 3.73 -3.28
N GLY A 35 13.59 4.23 -4.49
CA GLY A 35 14.36 3.92 -5.69
C GLY A 35 14.31 2.43 -6.08
N PRO A 36 15.47 1.78 -6.31
CA PRO A 36 15.53 0.44 -6.89
C PRO A 36 14.99 -0.66 -5.97
N ASN A 37 14.69 -0.34 -4.72
CA ASN A 37 14.12 -1.29 -3.77
C ASN A 37 12.61 -1.48 -3.98
N VAL A 38 11.93 -0.64 -4.77
CA VAL A 38 10.52 -0.86 -5.12
C VAL A 38 10.42 -2.05 -6.08
N VAL A 39 9.74 -3.12 -5.64
CA VAL A 39 9.46 -4.30 -6.47
C VAL A 39 8.15 -4.13 -7.21
N ASP A 40 7.14 -3.63 -6.50
CA ASP A 40 5.83 -3.28 -7.05
C ASP A 40 5.36 -2.01 -6.34
N PRO A 41 5.24 -0.86 -7.05
CA PRO A 41 4.67 0.35 -6.45
C PRO A 41 3.20 0.17 -6.04
N GLY A 42 2.59 -0.93 -6.46
CA GLY A 42 1.25 -1.34 -6.10
C GLY A 42 0.16 -0.41 -6.62
N ASN A 43 -1.05 -0.60 -6.12
CA ASN A 43 -2.23 0.17 -6.50
C ASN A 43 -3.23 0.22 -5.33
N PRO A 44 -4.15 1.21 -5.34
CA PRO A 44 -5.34 1.15 -4.52
C PRO A 44 -6.11 -0.16 -4.78
N VAL A 45 -6.62 -0.80 -3.73
CA VAL A 45 -7.42 -2.03 -3.84
C VAL A 45 -8.90 -1.75 -3.56
N GLY A 46 -9.76 -2.58 -4.13
CA GLY A 46 -11.20 -2.54 -3.88
C GLY A 46 -11.60 -3.14 -2.54
N LYS A 47 -12.89 -3.47 -2.38
CA LYS A 47 -13.41 -4.15 -1.19
C LYS A 47 -12.58 -5.41 -0.88
N SER A 48 -11.95 -5.42 0.30
CA SER A 48 -11.13 -6.54 0.76
C SER A 48 -11.99 -7.69 1.29
N TYR A 49 -11.44 -8.90 1.28
CA TYR A 49 -12.02 -10.12 1.85
C TYR A 49 -10.92 -10.92 2.55
N THR A 50 -11.22 -11.51 3.71
CA THR A 50 -10.27 -12.38 4.42
C THR A 50 -10.61 -13.84 4.14
N VAL A 51 -9.66 -14.58 3.58
CA VAL A 51 -9.83 -16.02 3.29
C VAL A 51 -9.12 -16.85 4.36
N SER A 52 -9.82 -17.85 4.88
CA SER A 52 -9.32 -18.80 5.88
C SER A 52 -9.79 -20.22 5.57
N SER A 53 -9.25 -21.22 6.28
CA SER A 53 -9.74 -22.60 6.17
C SER A 53 -11.20 -22.76 6.59
N SER A 54 -11.71 -21.86 7.45
CA SER A 54 -13.11 -21.83 7.90
C SER A 54 -14.06 -21.09 6.95
N GLY A 55 -13.56 -20.43 5.91
CA GLY A 55 -14.37 -19.69 4.94
C GLY A 55 -13.85 -18.29 4.64
N VAL A 56 -14.70 -17.49 4.00
CA VAL A 56 -14.41 -16.12 3.57
C VAL A 56 -15.20 -15.13 4.42
N VAL A 57 -14.50 -14.11 4.94
CA VAL A 57 -15.08 -13.00 5.69
C VAL A 57 -15.09 -11.75 4.81
N ASP A 58 -16.28 -11.16 4.69
CA ASP A 58 -16.50 -9.90 3.99
C ASP A 58 -15.75 -8.73 4.65
N ASN A 59 -15.48 -7.68 3.86
CA ASN A 59 -14.87 -6.41 4.28
C ASN A 59 -13.44 -6.55 4.84
N GLY A 60 -12.74 -7.67 4.59
CA GLY A 60 -11.34 -7.82 4.96
C GLY A 60 -11.08 -7.86 6.47
N GLY A 61 -12.11 -8.15 7.27
CA GLY A 61 -12.01 -8.22 8.72
C GLY A 61 -11.96 -6.84 9.40
N SER A 62 -11.27 -6.75 10.54
CA SER A 62 -11.22 -5.52 11.35
C SER A 62 -10.31 -4.42 10.79
N ASN A 63 -9.48 -4.74 9.79
CA ASN A 63 -8.51 -3.81 9.22
C ASN A 63 -8.33 -4.02 7.71
N PRO A 64 -9.32 -3.65 6.88
CA PRO A 64 -9.25 -3.84 5.43
C PRO A 64 -8.08 -3.06 4.81
N LEU A 65 -7.48 -3.65 3.78
CA LEU A 65 -6.51 -2.95 2.93
C LEU A 65 -7.21 -1.96 2.02
N SER A 66 -6.59 -0.80 1.83
CA SER A 66 -6.94 0.18 0.80
C SER A 66 -5.89 0.28 -0.30
N GLY A 67 -4.70 -0.28 -0.10
CA GLY A 67 -3.67 -0.43 -1.12
C GLY A 67 -2.48 -1.22 -0.57
N TYR A 68 -1.48 -1.42 -1.41
CA TYR A 68 -0.20 -1.98 -0.99
C TYR A 68 0.96 -1.40 -1.79
N THR A 69 2.18 -1.60 -1.30
CA THR A 69 3.45 -1.49 -2.03
C THR A 69 4.32 -2.69 -1.63
N LEU A 70 5.05 -3.27 -2.58
CA LEU A 70 6.06 -4.29 -2.32
C LEU A 70 7.46 -3.69 -2.49
N ILE A 71 8.30 -3.82 -1.46
CA ILE A 71 9.71 -3.41 -1.51
C ILE A 71 10.63 -4.58 -1.18
N LYS A 72 11.90 -4.46 -1.57
CA LYS A 72 12.97 -5.39 -1.24
C LYS A 72 13.95 -4.74 -0.28
N ALA A 73 14.22 -5.40 0.84
CA ALA A 73 15.19 -4.91 1.83
C ALA A 73 15.89 -6.09 2.52
N ASP A 74 16.99 -5.83 3.24
CA ASP A 74 17.73 -6.89 3.93
C ASP A 74 17.11 -7.30 5.27
N ASN A 75 16.37 -6.40 5.90
CA ASN A 75 15.64 -6.60 7.15
C ASN A 75 14.51 -5.56 7.27
N VAL A 76 13.72 -5.62 8.34
CA VAL A 76 12.58 -4.73 8.55
C VAL A 76 13.02 -3.30 8.87
N GLU A 77 14.17 -3.13 9.53
CA GLU A 77 14.72 -1.82 9.88
C GLU A 77 15.14 -1.04 8.62
N ALA A 78 15.66 -1.72 7.59
CA ALA A 78 15.98 -1.13 6.30
C ALA A 78 14.75 -0.91 5.41
N ALA A 79 13.62 -1.54 5.75
CA ALA A 79 12.36 -1.39 5.05
C ALA A 79 11.50 -0.22 5.58
N CYS A 80 11.77 0.29 6.79
CA CYS A 80 11.00 1.34 7.46
C CYS A 80 11.68 2.72 7.33
#